data_AF-A0A954Y3C0-F1
#
_entry.id   AF-A0A954Y3C0-F1
#
_cell.length_a   1.000
_cell.length_b   1.000
_cell.length_c   1.000
_cell.angle_alpha   90.00
_cell.angle_beta   90.00
_cell.angle_gamma   90.00
#
_symmetry.space_group_name_H-M   'P 1'
#
loop_
_entity.id
_entity.type
_entity.pdbx_description
1 polymer ?
#
loop_
_entity_poly.entity_id
_entity_poly.type
_entity_poly.pdbx_seq_one_letter_code
_entity_poly.pdbx_strand_id
1 'polypeptide(L)'
;MTAGKTVRNQRITLGVIVGNRDFFPDQLVTEARSDLAVLLEEQNVTPVWLTEQESKLGGVETHADARRCADLFRSRRDEIDGVLVCLPNFGDEKGVADTLKLAQLDVPVLIQGYPDDLNQLGVSRRRDAFCGKISVCNNLVQAGIPFTLTEKHVSTPASDSFRRDLSQFIAVCRVVNGLRGVRLGAVGARPGAFNTVRYSEKILERHGVSVTTVDLSEFIAAAEKLPADDARVTAKLDEILAYAPAPDVPREKIVQMARLGVVLRDWMELNALDATAIQCWTSVQQNMGCNVCTIMSMMS
;
A
#
# COMPACT_ATOMS: atom_id res chain seq x y z
N MET A 1 13.84 -8.46 -18.72
CA MET A 1 13.30 -8.21 -17.36
C MET A 1 13.71 -6.82 -16.94
N THR A 2 12.84 -5.81 -17.05
CA THR A 2 13.09 -4.54 -16.38
C THR A 2 12.47 -4.54 -15.01
N ALA A 3 13.21 -3.93 -14.09
CA ALA A 3 12.82 -3.74 -12.71
C ALA A 3 11.64 -2.76 -12.63
N GLY A 4 10.44 -3.19 -13.03
CA GLY A 4 9.24 -2.77 -12.32
C GLY A 4 9.55 -3.03 -10.85
N LYS A 5 9.38 -2.01 -9.98
CA LYS A 5 9.66 -2.09 -8.54
C LYS A 5 9.30 -3.49 -8.11
N THR A 6 10.32 -4.34 -7.91
CA THR A 6 10.10 -5.69 -7.42
C THR A 6 9.26 -5.44 -6.18
N VAL A 7 8.07 -6.04 -6.07
CA VAL A 7 7.32 -6.02 -4.82
C VAL A 7 8.24 -6.72 -3.85
N ARG A 8 9.15 -5.94 -3.26
CA ARG A 8 10.15 -6.45 -2.36
C ARG A 8 9.29 -6.98 -1.23
N ASN A 9 9.46 -8.26 -0.95
CA ASN A 9 8.97 -8.87 0.28
C ASN A 9 9.82 -8.32 1.44
N GLN A 10 9.90 -6.99 1.52
CA GLN A 10 10.62 -6.20 2.49
C GLN A 10 9.83 -6.29 3.79
N ARG A 11 10.57 -6.43 4.89
CA ARG A 11 10.07 -6.28 6.25
C ARG A 11 9.30 -4.95 6.32
N ILE A 12 8.01 -5.00 6.65
CA ILE A 12 7.15 -3.81 6.74
C ILE A 12 7.52 -3.03 8.00
N THR A 13 7.46 -1.70 7.95
CA THR A 13 7.71 -0.86 9.12
C THR A 13 6.42 -0.18 9.55
N LEU A 14 6.07 -0.30 10.83
CA LEU A 14 4.89 0.36 11.39
C LEU A 14 5.31 1.40 12.43
N GLY A 15 4.75 2.60 12.31
CA GLY A 15 4.67 3.50 13.45
C GLY A 15 3.76 2.88 14.50
N VAL A 16 4.17 2.79 15.75
CA VAL A 16 3.35 2.20 16.82
C VAL A 16 3.11 3.22 17.92
N ILE A 17 1.84 3.50 18.18
CA ILE A 17 1.39 4.38 19.26
C ILE A 17 0.80 3.49 20.34
N VAL A 18 1.40 3.50 21.54
CA VAL A 18 0.82 2.84 22.73
C VAL A 18 0.14 3.92 23.56
N GLY A 19 -1.19 3.95 23.55
CA GLY A 19 -1.96 4.96 24.26
C GLY A 19 -1.95 4.74 25.77
N ASN A 20 -1.95 5.83 26.55
CA ASN A 20 -2.10 5.79 28.00
C ASN A 20 -2.97 6.95 28.48
N ARG A 21 -3.45 6.89 29.73
CA ARG A 21 -4.15 7.97 30.40
C ARG A 21 -3.78 8.01 31.87
N ASP A 22 -3.56 9.21 32.38
CA ASP A 22 -3.08 9.55 33.72
C ASP A 22 -3.78 8.83 34.90
N PHE A 23 -5.07 8.54 34.77
CA PHE A 23 -5.89 7.88 35.80
C PHE A 23 -5.95 6.34 35.69
N PHE A 24 -5.28 5.75 34.70
CA PHE A 24 -5.21 4.29 34.50
C PHE A 24 -3.82 3.75 34.84
N PRO A 25 -3.70 2.44 35.16
CA PRO A 25 -2.42 1.86 35.55
C PRO A 25 -1.38 1.89 34.42
N ASP A 26 -0.29 2.59 34.65
CA ASP A 26 0.78 2.74 33.64
C ASP A 26 1.46 1.41 33.29
N GLN A 27 1.51 0.44 34.22
CA GLN A 27 2.18 -0.85 33.99
C GLN A 27 1.62 -1.58 32.76
N LEU A 28 0.37 -1.30 32.40
CA LEU A 28 -0.31 -1.90 31.25
C LEU A 28 0.35 -1.48 29.93
N VAL A 29 1.02 -0.33 29.89
CA VAL A 29 1.86 0.13 28.76
C VAL A 29 3.05 -0.80 28.60
N THR A 30 3.78 -1.10 29.67
CA THR A 30 4.93 -2.02 29.64
C THR A 30 4.52 -3.42 29.19
N GLU A 31 3.42 -3.95 29.73
CA GLU A 31 2.87 -5.25 29.32
C GLU A 31 2.54 -5.26 27.83
N ALA A 32 1.85 -4.23 27.34
CA ALA A 32 1.48 -4.17 25.93
C ALA A 32 2.66 -4.01 24.98
N ARG A 33 3.69 -3.24 25.36
CA ARG A 33 4.92 -3.16 24.59
C ARG A 33 5.63 -4.50 24.50
N SER A 34 5.66 -5.27 25.58
CA SER A 34 6.22 -6.63 25.59
C SER A 34 5.46 -7.56 24.65
N ASP A 35 4.12 -7.58 24.76
CA ASP A 35 3.27 -8.41 23.89
C ASP A 35 3.44 -8.04 22.40
N LEU A 36 3.46 -6.74 22.10
CA LEU A 36 3.64 -6.23 20.74
C LEU A 36 5.05 -6.53 20.20
N ALA A 37 6.10 -6.43 21.01
CA ALA A 37 7.45 -6.74 20.56
C ALA A 37 7.56 -8.19 20.06
N VAL A 38 6.96 -9.13 20.80
CA VAL A 38 6.88 -10.54 20.39
C VAL A 38 6.08 -10.69 19.10
N LEU A 39 4.85 -10.15 19.05
CA LEU A 39 3.98 -10.27 17.89
C LEU A 39 4.60 -9.68 16.61
N LEU A 40 5.20 -8.49 16.72
CA LEU A 40 5.76 -7.76 15.58
C LEU A 40 7.00 -8.49 15.04
N GLU A 41 7.82 -9.08 15.90
CA GLU A 41 8.93 -9.92 15.45
C GLU A 41 8.43 -11.18 14.72
N GLU A 42 7.44 -11.87 15.28
CA GLU A 42 6.83 -13.06 14.66
C GLU A 42 6.17 -12.77 13.29
N GLN A 43 5.64 -11.55 13.11
CA GLN A 43 5.05 -11.09 11.84
C GLN A 43 6.06 -10.42 10.90
N ASN A 44 7.36 -10.42 11.26
CA ASN A 44 8.41 -9.73 10.52
C ASN A 44 8.06 -8.26 10.22
N VAL A 45 7.76 -7.53 11.29
CA VAL A 45 7.44 -6.10 11.30
C VAL A 45 8.52 -5.34 12.06
N THR A 46 8.93 -4.17 11.57
CA THR A 46 9.81 -3.24 12.27
C THR A 46 8.98 -2.18 12.99
N PRO A 47 8.96 -2.13 14.33
CA PRO A 47 8.29 -1.05 15.05
C PRO A 47 9.12 0.24 15.06
N VAL A 48 8.45 1.38 14.84
CA VAL A 48 8.93 2.72 15.18
C VAL A 48 8.00 3.28 16.26
N TRP A 49 8.48 3.40 17.49
CA TRP A 49 7.71 3.90 18.62
C TRP A 49 8.60 4.66 19.60
N LEU A 50 8.00 5.43 20.49
CA LEU A 50 8.74 6.06 21.58
C LEU A 50 9.38 5.01 22.48
N THR A 51 10.58 5.30 22.97
CA THR A 51 11.27 4.54 24.01
C THR A 51 10.83 4.99 25.40
N GLU A 52 11.17 4.21 26.43
CA GLU A 52 10.88 4.55 27.83
C GLU A 52 11.60 5.82 28.31
N GLN A 53 12.62 6.28 27.59
CA GLN A 53 13.35 7.52 27.88
C GLN A 53 12.68 8.75 27.24
N GLU A 54 11.90 8.57 26.18
CA GLU A 54 11.26 9.67 25.43
C GLU A 54 9.87 10.02 25.97
N SER A 55 9.21 9.07 26.62
CA SER A 55 7.95 9.28 27.35
C SER A 55 7.76 8.23 28.44
N LYS A 56 6.77 8.44 29.32
CA LYS A 56 6.47 7.54 30.44
C LYS A 56 6.18 6.13 29.91
N LEU A 57 7.12 5.20 30.16
CA LEU A 57 7.09 3.81 29.69
C LEU A 57 6.96 3.67 28.15
N GLY A 58 7.30 4.72 27.40
CA GLY A 58 7.13 4.75 25.94
C GLY A 58 5.67 4.86 25.48
N GLY A 59 4.75 5.27 26.38
CA GLY A 59 3.35 5.54 26.07
C GLY A 59 3.12 6.97 25.55
N VAL A 60 1.98 7.19 24.89
CA VAL A 60 1.53 8.52 24.45
C VAL A 60 0.29 8.90 25.25
N GLU A 61 0.40 9.97 26.02
CA GLU A 61 -0.63 10.44 26.94
C GLU A 61 -0.84 11.95 26.80
N THR A 62 0.24 12.72 26.80
CA THR A 62 0.18 14.18 26.75
C THR A 62 0.42 14.71 25.34
N HIS A 63 0.05 15.97 25.12
CA HIS A 63 0.40 16.66 23.88
C HIS A 63 1.93 16.78 23.68
N ALA A 64 2.72 16.79 24.75
CA ALA A 64 4.19 16.77 24.62
C ALA A 64 4.68 15.43 24.08
N ASP A 65 4.12 14.32 24.55
CA ASP A 65 4.45 12.97 24.05
C ASP A 65 4.00 12.82 22.59
N ALA A 66 2.82 13.34 22.25
CA ALA A 66 2.30 13.34 20.90
C ALA A 66 3.22 14.06 19.91
N ARG A 67 3.78 15.22 20.32
CA ARG A 67 4.78 15.94 19.51
C ARG A 67 6.05 15.12 19.31
N ARG A 68 6.60 14.52 20.36
CA ARG A 68 7.81 13.67 20.25
C ARG A 68 7.55 12.47 19.33
N CYS A 69 6.40 11.81 19.49
CA CYS A 69 6.03 10.67 18.65
C CYS A 69 5.87 11.10 17.19
N ALA A 70 5.23 12.25 16.94
CA ALA A 70 5.10 12.81 15.61
C ALA A 70 6.45 13.21 14.99
N ASP A 71 7.37 13.79 15.77
CA ASP A 71 8.75 14.09 15.34
C ASP A 71 9.50 12.83 14.93
N LEU A 72 9.44 11.78 15.77
CA LEU A 72 10.01 10.48 15.47
C LEU A 72 9.44 9.92 14.16
N PHE A 73 8.12 9.91 14.02
CA PHE A 73 7.45 9.41 12.83
C PHE A 73 7.84 10.20 11.58
N ARG A 74 7.90 11.54 11.65
CA ARG A 74 8.36 12.38 10.54
C ARG A 74 9.80 12.08 10.14
N SER A 75 10.69 11.87 11.11
CA SER A 75 12.10 11.55 10.84
C SER A 75 12.29 10.21 10.13
N ARG A 76 11.28 9.34 10.18
CA ARG A 76 11.26 8.00 9.55
C ARG A 76 10.12 7.87 8.52
N ARG A 77 9.64 8.99 7.97
CA ARG A 77 8.47 9.05 7.08
C ARG A 77 8.56 8.09 5.90
N ASP A 78 9.72 8.05 5.24
CA ASP A 78 9.91 7.24 4.03
C ASP A 78 10.04 5.74 4.33
N GLU A 79 10.15 5.38 5.61
CA GLU A 79 10.24 3.99 6.05
C GLU A 79 8.90 3.47 6.58
N ILE A 80 8.07 4.31 7.20
CA ILE A 80 6.80 3.89 7.83
C ILE A 80 5.73 3.62 6.78
N ASP A 81 5.26 2.38 6.74
CA ASP A 81 4.22 1.92 5.80
C ASP A 81 2.79 2.09 6.31
N GLY A 82 2.63 2.20 7.64
CA GLY A 82 1.34 2.28 8.31
C GLY A 82 1.51 2.59 9.79
N VAL A 83 0.42 2.94 10.48
CA VAL A 83 0.43 3.18 11.93
C VAL A 83 -0.48 2.18 12.65
N LEU A 84 0.07 1.51 13.67
CA LEU A 84 -0.69 0.72 14.64
C LEU A 84 -0.90 1.54 15.91
N VAL A 85 -2.15 1.79 16.28
CA VAL A 85 -2.53 2.31 17.60
C VAL A 85 -2.93 1.13 18.48
N CYS A 86 -2.23 0.95 19.59
CA CYS A 86 -2.51 -0.05 20.61
C CYS A 86 -2.99 0.65 21.89
N LEU A 87 -4.16 0.23 22.38
CA LEU A 87 -4.78 0.78 23.58
C LEU A 87 -4.77 -0.29 24.69
N PRO A 88 -3.74 -0.29 25.57
CA PRO A 88 -3.70 -1.18 26.75
C PRO A 88 -4.74 -0.83 27.81
N ASN A 89 -5.18 0.43 27.86
CA ASN A 89 -6.22 0.98 28.72
C ASN A 89 -7.04 2.04 27.96
N PHE A 90 -7.82 2.86 28.66
CA PHE A 90 -8.47 4.05 28.09
C PHE A 90 -7.42 5.10 27.69
N GLY A 91 -6.68 4.84 26.62
CA GLY A 91 -5.65 5.74 26.12
C GLY A 91 -6.22 7.09 25.71
N ASP A 92 -5.41 8.13 25.89
CA ASP A 92 -5.84 9.50 25.63
C ASP A 92 -6.11 9.76 24.13
N GLU A 93 -7.36 10.08 23.81
CA GLU A 93 -7.76 10.31 22.42
C GLU A 93 -7.10 11.53 21.77
N LYS A 94 -6.66 12.54 22.55
CA LYS A 94 -5.97 13.70 22.00
C LYS A 94 -4.52 13.34 21.70
N GLY A 95 -3.85 12.61 22.58
CA GLY A 95 -2.50 12.11 22.36
C GLY A 95 -2.37 11.34 21.04
N VAL A 96 -3.29 10.41 20.78
CA VAL A 96 -3.32 9.66 19.51
C VAL A 96 -3.62 10.57 18.31
N ALA A 97 -4.69 11.36 18.37
CA ALA A 97 -5.11 12.20 17.24
C ALA A 97 -4.06 13.27 16.89
N ASP A 98 -3.47 13.92 17.89
CA ASP A 98 -2.44 14.94 17.68
C ASP A 98 -1.17 14.34 17.09
N THR A 99 -0.76 13.14 17.53
CA THR A 99 0.38 12.43 16.94
C THR A 99 0.19 12.27 15.44
N LEU A 100 -0.98 11.75 15.02
CA LEU A 100 -1.27 11.50 13.60
C LEU A 100 -1.39 12.80 12.78
N LYS A 101 -2.06 13.82 13.33
CA LYS A 101 -2.21 15.14 12.70
C LYS A 101 -0.86 15.82 12.48
N LEU A 102 0.02 15.74 13.47
CA LEU A 102 1.33 16.37 13.40
C LEU A 102 2.26 15.57 12.48
N ALA A 103 2.24 14.23 12.57
CA ALA A 103 3.13 13.39 11.78
C ALA A 103 2.86 13.51 10.27
N GLN A 104 1.59 13.70 9.87
CA GLN A 104 1.15 13.88 8.47
C GLN A 104 1.72 12.82 7.53
N LEU A 105 1.81 11.56 7.98
CA LEU A 105 2.45 10.50 7.21
C LEU A 105 1.67 10.14 5.93
N ASP A 106 0.36 10.39 5.91
CA ASP A 106 -0.55 9.88 4.87
C ASP A 106 -0.32 8.37 4.69
N VAL A 107 -0.56 7.57 5.72
CA VAL A 107 -0.47 6.10 5.66
C VAL A 107 -1.67 5.49 6.38
N PRO A 108 -2.06 4.23 6.09
CA PRO A 108 -3.16 3.58 6.80
C PRO A 108 -2.93 3.52 8.31
N VAL A 109 -4.02 3.54 9.08
CA VAL A 109 -4.00 3.49 10.55
C VAL A 109 -4.87 2.33 11.02
N LEU A 110 -4.38 1.46 11.90
CA LEU A 110 -5.13 0.38 12.56
C LEU A 110 -5.32 0.68 14.03
N ILE A 111 -6.54 0.53 14.56
CA ILE A 111 -6.84 0.73 15.98
C ILE A 111 -7.13 -0.61 16.68
N GLN A 112 -6.24 -0.98 17.60
CA GLN A 112 -6.37 -2.14 18.50
C GLN A 112 -6.62 -1.68 19.94
N GLY A 113 -7.42 -2.45 20.67
CA GLY A 113 -7.63 -2.26 22.10
C GLY A 113 -7.67 -3.58 22.86
N TYR A 114 -7.14 -3.58 24.08
CA TYR A 114 -7.10 -4.76 24.95
C TYR A 114 -8.48 -5.08 25.55
N PRO A 115 -8.79 -6.37 25.79
CA PRO A 115 -9.93 -6.74 26.61
C PRO A 115 -9.62 -6.51 28.09
N ASP A 116 -10.63 -6.15 28.89
CA ASP A 116 -10.52 -6.21 30.36
C ASP A 116 -10.38 -7.66 30.84
N ASP A 117 -9.64 -7.84 31.93
CA ASP A 117 -9.70 -9.07 32.72
C ASP A 117 -10.88 -8.95 33.69
N LEU A 118 -11.89 -9.80 33.50
CA LEU A 118 -13.14 -9.79 34.27
C LEU A 118 -12.92 -10.03 35.77
N ASN A 119 -11.77 -10.58 36.16
CA ASN A 119 -11.41 -10.79 37.56
C ASN A 119 -10.54 -9.66 38.13
N GLN A 120 -10.15 -8.66 37.32
CA GLN A 120 -9.20 -7.62 37.71
C GLN A 120 -9.68 -6.20 37.32
N LEU A 121 -10.94 -5.89 37.63
CA LEU A 121 -11.56 -4.59 37.33
C LEU A 121 -11.23 -3.48 38.35
N GLY A 122 -10.35 -3.76 39.32
CA GLY A 122 -9.91 -2.80 40.33
C GLY A 122 -9.04 -1.69 39.74
N VAL A 123 -8.91 -0.57 40.47
CA VAL A 123 -8.15 0.62 40.04
C VAL A 123 -6.70 0.30 39.65
N SER A 124 -6.09 -0.72 40.25
CA SER A 124 -4.72 -1.15 39.97
C SER A 124 -4.53 -1.90 38.64
N ARG A 125 -5.61 -2.41 38.02
CA ARG A 125 -5.52 -3.32 36.86
C ARG A 125 -6.54 -3.08 35.74
N ARG A 126 -7.62 -2.33 36.00
CA ARG A 126 -8.66 -2.04 35.00
C ARG A 126 -8.06 -1.40 33.75
N ARG A 127 -8.61 -1.73 32.58
CA ARG A 127 -8.16 -1.21 31.29
C ARG A 127 -9.15 -0.22 30.73
N ASP A 128 -10.42 -0.61 30.60
CA ASP A 128 -11.46 0.19 29.93
C ASP A 128 -11.06 0.63 28.50
N ALA A 129 -10.25 -0.20 27.84
CA ALA A 129 -9.67 0.12 26.53
C ALA A 129 -10.72 0.10 25.41
N PHE A 130 -11.84 -0.59 25.58
CA PHE A 130 -12.93 -0.54 24.60
C PHE A 130 -13.55 0.86 24.52
N CYS A 131 -13.84 1.48 25.68
CA CYS A 131 -14.32 2.86 25.73
C CYS A 131 -13.27 3.85 25.18
N GLY A 132 -12.00 3.64 25.53
CA GLY A 132 -10.89 4.40 24.95
C GLY A 132 -10.83 4.29 23.43
N LYS A 133 -11.01 3.08 22.88
CA LYS A 133 -11.05 2.85 21.43
C LYS A 133 -12.19 3.61 20.76
N ILE A 134 -13.38 3.62 21.34
CA ILE A 134 -14.51 4.41 20.83
C ILE A 134 -14.16 5.91 20.85
N SER A 135 -13.58 6.40 21.94
CA SER A 135 -13.17 7.80 22.10
C SER A 135 -12.14 8.23 21.05
N VAL A 136 -11.06 7.44 20.90
CA VAL A 136 -10.02 7.64 19.88
C VAL A 136 -10.63 7.67 18.48
N CYS A 137 -11.44 6.67 18.12
CA CYS A 137 -12.05 6.58 16.79
C CYS A 137 -12.96 7.78 16.51
N ASN A 138 -13.76 8.21 17.49
CA ASN A 138 -14.60 9.39 17.37
C ASN A 138 -13.78 10.67 17.12
N ASN A 139 -12.63 10.82 17.78
CA ASN A 139 -11.75 11.96 17.56
C ASN A 139 -11.07 11.91 16.17
N LEU A 140 -10.71 10.72 15.67
CA LEU A 140 -10.18 10.54 14.32
C LEU A 140 -11.22 10.88 13.24
N VAL A 141 -12.49 10.50 13.44
CA VAL A 141 -13.61 10.91 12.56
C VAL A 141 -13.72 12.44 12.51
N GLN A 142 -13.71 13.11 13.66
CA GLN A 142 -13.76 14.58 13.72
C GLN A 142 -12.56 15.24 13.05
N ALA A 143 -11.39 14.60 13.12
CA ALA A 143 -10.16 15.06 12.47
C ALA A 143 -10.10 14.76 10.97
N GLY A 144 -11.05 14.01 10.41
CA GLY A 144 -10.99 13.54 9.02
C GLY A 144 -9.86 12.54 8.74
N ILE A 145 -9.39 11.83 9.76
CA ILE A 145 -8.31 10.83 9.64
C ILE A 145 -8.95 9.46 9.40
N PRO A 146 -8.73 8.81 8.24
CA PRO A 146 -9.23 7.48 7.98
C PRO A 146 -8.48 6.44 8.82
N PHE A 147 -9.20 5.41 9.27
CA PHE A 147 -8.63 4.31 10.04
C PHE A 147 -9.36 3.00 9.76
N THR A 148 -8.71 1.90 10.12
CA THR A 148 -9.20 0.52 10.05
C THR A 148 -9.40 0.00 11.47
N LEU A 149 -10.40 -0.84 11.65
CA LEU A 149 -10.69 -1.53 12.90
C LEU A 149 -10.36 -3.02 12.80
N THR A 150 -9.99 -3.61 13.92
CA THR A 150 -9.91 -5.07 14.12
C THR A 150 -11.29 -5.72 14.00
N GLU A 151 -11.34 -7.00 13.64
CA GLU A 151 -12.57 -7.81 13.55
C GLU A 151 -13.38 -7.77 14.86
N LYS A 152 -12.69 -7.89 16.00
CA LYS A 152 -13.29 -7.78 17.33
C LYS A 152 -13.13 -6.37 17.89
N HIS A 153 -14.07 -5.95 18.73
CA HIS A 153 -13.96 -4.68 19.47
C HIS A 153 -12.66 -4.58 20.27
N VAL A 154 -12.31 -5.67 20.96
CA VAL A 154 -11.09 -5.82 21.74
C VAL A 154 -10.48 -7.21 21.54
N SER A 155 -9.16 -7.30 21.62
CA SER A 155 -8.37 -8.52 21.48
C SER A 155 -6.99 -8.34 22.12
N THR A 156 -6.40 -9.40 22.65
CA THR A 156 -5.00 -9.36 23.09
C THR A 156 -4.09 -9.49 21.87
N PRO A 157 -2.87 -8.90 21.86
CA PRO A 157 -1.96 -9.04 20.73
C PRO A 157 -1.56 -10.49 20.43
N ALA A 158 -1.54 -11.34 21.46
CA ALA A 158 -1.26 -12.77 21.30
C ALA A 158 -2.38 -13.55 20.61
N SER A 159 -3.60 -13.00 20.47
CA SER A 159 -4.74 -13.76 19.95
C SER A 159 -4.65 -14.01 18.45
N ASP A 160 -5.13 -15.18 18.01
CA ASP A 160 -5.19 -15.52 16.59
C ASP A 160 -6.03 -14.53 15.77
N SER A 161 -7.06 -13.94 16.39
CA SER A 161 -7.86 -12.90 15.72
C SER A 161 -7.02 -11.67 15.41
N PHE A 162 -6.23 -11.18 16.36
CA PHE A 162 -5.41 -9.99 16.11
C PHE A 162 -4.24 -10.27 15.18
N ARG A 163 -3.66 -11.48 15.23
CA ARG A 163 -2.65 -11.92 14.24
C ARG A 163 -3.19 -11.83 12.81
N ARG A 164 -4.44 -12.26 12.59
CA ARG A 164 -5.10 -12.12 11.29
C ARG A 164 -5.40 -10.66 10.94
N ASP A 165 -5.92 -9.88 11.88
CA ASP A 165 -6.20 -8.44 11.68
C ASP A 165 -4.92 -7.69 11.26
N LEU A 166 -3.81 -7.93 11.96
CA LEU A 166 -2.52 -7.30 11.67
C LEU A 166 -1.99 -7.76 10.30
N SER A 167 -2.07 -9.05 9.98
CA SER A 167 -1.66 -9.58 8.66
C SER A 167 -2.47 -8.95 7.52
N GLN A 168 -3.78 -8.81 7.69
CA GLN A 168 -4.65 -8.12 6.72
C GLN A 168 -4.29 -6.64 6.60
N PHE A 169 -4.05 -5.96 7.72
CA PHE A 169 -3.65 -4.56 7.72
C PHE A 169 -2.30 -4.34 7.03
N ILE A 170 -1.32 -5.22 7.22
CA ILE A 170 -0.05 -5.21 6.50
C ILE A 170 -0.28 -5.31 4.99
N ALA A 171 -1.19 -6.19 4.54
CA ALA A 171 -1.56 -6.29 3.13
C ALA A 171 -2.23 -4.99 2.62
N VAL A 172 -3.11 -4.38 3.41
CA VAL A 172 -3.72 -3.07 3.10
C VAL A 172 -2.65 -1.98 2.93
N CYS A 173 -1.67 -1.91 3.84
CA CYS A 173 -0.56 -0.96 3.74
C CYS A 173 0.20 -1.11 2.43
N ARG A 174 0.52 -2.35 2.02
CA ARG A 174 1.19 -2.63 0.74
C ARG A 174 0.38 -2.15 -0.45
N VAL A 175 -0.93 -2.41 -0.48
CA VAL A 175 -1.80 -1.99 -1.58
C VAL A 175 -1.92 -0.47 -1.64
N VAL A 176 -2.21 0.18 -0.51
CA VAL A 176 -2.37 1.64 -0.45
C VAL A 176 -1.06 2.34 -0.85
N ASN A 177 0.07 1.92 -0.31
CA ASN A 177 1.36 2.52 -0.62
C ASN A 177 1.83 2.21 -2.06
N GLY A 178 1.44 1.05 -2.62
CA GLY A 178 1.73 0.70 -4.01
C GLY A 178 0.89 1.49 -5.04
N LEU A 179 -0.34 1.87 -4.67
CA LEU A 179 -1.21 2.69 -5.52
C LEU A 179 -0.97 4.19 -5.36
N ARG A 180 -0.47 4.65 -4.21
CA ARG A 180 -0.14 6.05 -3.99
C ARG A 180 1.01 6.47 -4.90
N GLY A 181 0.79 7.51 -5.70
CA GLY A 181 1.82 8.01 -6.62
C GLY A 181 1.97 7.15 -7.89
N VAL A 182 1.08 6.19 -8.13
CA VAL A 182 1.17 5.31 -9.30
C VAL A 182 1.08 6.12 -10.60
N ARG A 183 1.91 5.75 -11.58
CA ARG A 183 1.98 6.39 -12.89
C ARG A 183 1.47 5.41 -13.94
N LEU A 184 0.33 5.74 -14.55
CA LEU A 184 -0.34 4.91 -15.54
C LEU A 184 -0.04 5.40 -16.95
N GLY A 185 0.24 4.47 -17.86
CA GLY A 185 0.34 4.75 -19.29
C GLY A 185 -0.95 4.43 -20.03
N ALA A 186 -1.43 5.35 -20.86
CA ALA A 186 -2.54 5.11 -21.79
C ALA A 186 -2.03 5.16 -23.24
N VAL A 187 -1.93 3.99 -23.87
CA VAL A 187 -1.52 3.85 -25.27
C VAL A 187 -2.75 3.86 -26.16
N GLY A 188 -2.93 4.95 -26.91
CA GLY A 188 -4.11 5.19 -27.72
C GLY A 188 -5.32 5.69 -26.93
N ALA A 189 -6.42 5.91 -27.64
CA ALA A 189 -7.66 6.38 -27.07
C ALA A 189 -8.51 5.23 -26.51
N ARG A 190 -9.43 5.53 -25.59
CA ARG A 190 -10.40 4.53 -25.13
C ARG A 190 -11.21 3.99 -26.32
N PRO A 191 -11.44 2.68 -26.41
CA PRO A 191 -12.32 2.11 -27.43
C PRO A 191 -13.73 2.72 -27.37
N GLY A 192 -14.24 3.22 -28.49
CA GLY A 192 -15.54 3.93 -28.56
C GLY A 192 -16.74 3.08 -28.12
N ALA A 193 -16.70 1.76 -28.36
CA ALA A 193 -17.76 0.82 -28.00
C ALA A 193 -17.85 0.53 -26.49
N PHE A 194 -16.85 0.89 -25.69
CA PHE A 194 -16.74 0.47 -24.29
C PHE A 194 -16.92 1.66 -23.34
N ASN A 195 -18.16 1.84 -22.86
CA ASN A 195 -18.44 2.85 -21.84
C ASN A 195 -17.95 2.45 -20.44
N THR A 196 -17.72 1.16 -20.20
CA THR A 196 -17.22 0.60 -18.93
C THR A 196 -15.79 0.99 -18.61
N VAL A 197 -15.02 1.47 -19.59
CA VAL A 197 -13.62 1.90 -19.43
C VAL A 197 -13.47 3.44 -19.47
N ARG A 198 -14.56 4.18 -19.24
CA ARG A 198 -14.49 5.64 -19.05
C ARG A 198 -13.82 5.95 -17.72
N TYR A 199 -12.92 6.91 -17.73
CA TYR A 199 -12.23 7.40 -16.54
C TYR A 199 -12.01 8.91 -16.63
N SER A 200 -11.60 9.52 -15.53
CA SER A 200 -11.29 10.95 -15.44
C SER A 200 -9.89 11.12 -14.88
N GLU A 201 -8.95 11.56 -15.73
CA GLU A 201 -7.57 11.88 -15.33
C GLU A 201 -7.54 12.91 -14.19
N LYS A 202 -8.48 13.88 -14.20
CA LYS A 202 -8.62 14.86 -13.12
C LYS A 202 -8.99 14.24 -11.77
N ILE A 203 -9.79 13.17 -11.77
CA ILE A 203 -10.13 12.46 -10.52
C ILE A 203 -8.94 11.63 -10.05
N LEU A 204 -8.27 10.93 -10.97
CA LEU A 204 -7.06 10.17 -10.66
C LEU A 204 -5.96 11.07 -10.06
N GLU A 205 -5.73 12.24 -10.66
CA GLU A 205 -4.71 13.19 -10.19
C GLU A 205 -4.99 13.68 -8.76
N ARG A 206 -6.27 13.91 -8.41
CA ARG A 206 -6.67 14.27 -7.03
C ARG A 206 -6.40 13.17 -6.00
N HIS A 207 -6.23 11.94 -6.46
CA HIS A 207 -5.87 10.78 -5.64
C HIS A 207 -4.40 10.39 -5.81
N GLY A 208 -3.56 11.26 -6.37
CA GLY A 208 -2.13 11.02 -6.55
C GLY A 208 -1.81 9.99 -7.62
N VAL A 209 -2.73 9.73 -8.55
CA VAL A 209 -2.53 8.82 -9.68
C VAL A 209 -2.40 9.65 -10.95
N SER A 210 -1.24 9.57 -11.61
CA SER A 210 -0.99 10.33 -12.84
C SER A 210 -1.16 9.44 -14.07
N VAL A 211 -1.60 10.04 -15.19
CA VAL A 211 -1.76 9.34 -16.47
C VAL A 211 -0.88 10.01 -17.52
N THR A 212 -0.09 9.21 -18.22
CA THR A 212 0.72 9.63 -19.38
C THR A 212 0.16 8.98 -20.63
N THR A 213 -0.19 9.77 -21.63
CA THR A 213 -0.79 9.27 -22.88
C THR A 213 0.23 9.23 -24.00
N VAL A 214 0.11 8.26 -24.91
CA VAL A 214 0.79 8.26 -26.21
C VAL A 214 -0.22 7.97 -27.31
N ASP A 215 -0.09 8.67 -28.44
CA ASP A 215 -0.97 8.42 -29.58
C ASP A 215 -0.70 7.03 -30.18
N LEU A 216 -1.76 6.31 -30.55
CA LEU A 216 -1.61 4.96 -31.06
C LEU A 216 -0.83 4.92 -32.39
N SER A 217 -0.94 5.96 -33.22
CA SER A 217 -0.20 6.03 -34.49
C SER A 217 1.30 6.19 -34.27
N GLU A 218 1.73 7.00 -33.29
CA GLU A 218 3.14 7.12 -32.91
C GLU A 218 3.68 5.80 -32.38
N PHE A 219 2.88 5.12 -31.55
CA PHE A 219 3.22 3.83 -30.97
C PHE A 219 3.40 2.74 -32.04
N ILE A 220 2.46 2.65 -33.00
CA ILE A 220 2.53 1.72 -34.14
C ILE A 220 3.73 2.07 -35.02
N ALA A 221 3.94 3.35 -35.35
CA ALA A 221 5.05 3.78 -36.20
C ALA A 221 6.42 3.47 -35.56
N ALA A 222 6.54 3.61 -34.23
CA ALA A 222 7.73 3.21 -33.51
C ALA A 222 7.97 1.69 -33.60
N ALA A 223 6.92 0.88 -33.49
CA ALA A 223 7.03 -0.57 -33.60
C ALA A 223 7.41 -1.01 -35.03
N GLU A 224 6.85 -0.39 -36.06
CA GLU A 224 7.16 -0.69 -37.46
C GLU A 224 8.60 -0.33 -37.85
N LYS A 225 9.17 0.72 -37.24
CA LYS A 225 10.57 1.13 -37.42
C LYS A 225 11.58 0.16 -36.82
N LEU A 226 11.17 -0.72 -35.90
CA LEU A 226 12.06 -1.73 -35.32
C LEU A 226 12.33 -2.86 -36.33
N PRO A 227 13.59 -3.16 -36.68
CA PRO A 227 13.93 -4.30 -37.53
C PRO A 227 13.44 -5.62 -36.93
N ALA A 228 13.08 -6.58 -37.78
CA ALA A 228 12.59 -7.89 -37.33
C ALA A 228 13.69 -8.73 -36.64
N ASP A 229 14.93 -8.46 -37.02
CA ASP A 229 16.17 -9.08 -36.53
C ASP A 229 16.85 -8.27 -35.42
N ASP A 230 16.23 -7.17 -34.93
CA ASP A 230 16.70 -6.47 -33.73
C ASP A 230 16.78 -7.49 -32.57
N ALA A 231 17.93 -7.52 -31.89
CA ALA A 231 18.17 -8.48 -30.81
C ALA A 231 17.10 -8.42 -29.71
N ARG A 232 16.53 -7.24 -29.44
CA ARG A 232 15.45 -7.04 -28.45
C ARG A 232 14.12 -7.63 -28.94
N VAL A 233 13.86 -7.55 -30.25
CA VAL A 233 12.67 -8.15 -30.88
C VAL A 233 12.80 -9.68 -30.86
N THR A 234 13.98 -10.20 -31.22
CA THR A 234 14.27 -11.65 -31.14
C THR A 234 14.09 -12.17 -29.72
N ALA A 235 14.69 -11.50 -28.72
CA ALA A 235 14.54 -11.89 -27.32
C ALA A 235 13.08 -11.83 -26.85
N LYS A 236 12.32 -10.79 -27.20
CA LYS A 236 10.90 -10.68 -26.85
C LYS A 236 10.05 -11.75 -27.55
N LEU A 237 10.37 -12.11 -28.79
CA LEU A 237 9.72 -13.19 -29.52
C LEU A 237 9.91 -14.53 -28.81
N ASP A 238 11.14 -14.84 -28.37
CA ASP A 238 11.45 -16.06 -27.64
C ASP A 238 10.70 -16.09 -26.29
N GLU A 239 10.65 -14.95 -25.56
CA GLU A 239 9.84 -14.82 -24.35
C GLU A 239 8.34 -15.10 -24.61
N ILE A 240 7.78 -14.55 -25.69
CA ILE A 240 6.37 -14.77 -26.07
C ILE A 240 6.11 -16.25 -26.37
N LEU A 241 6.96 -16.89 -27.17
CA LEU A 241 6.80 -18.30 -27.57
C LEU A 241 6.99 -19.26 -26.39
N ALA A 242 7.87 -18.93 -25.44
CA ALA A 242 8.04 -19.69 -24.21
C ALA A 242 6.84 -19.55 -23.27
N TYR A 243 6.22 -18.36 -23.22
CA TYR A 243 5.04 -18.09 -22.38
C TYR A 243 3.77 -18.72 -22.95
N ALA A 244 3.54 -18.58 -24.26
CA ALA A 244 2.35 -19.08 -24.95
C ALA A 244 2.72 -19.68 -26.32
N PRO A 245 2.91 -21.00 -26.40
CA PRO A 245 3.21 -21.68 -27.66
C PRO A 245 2.12 -21.45 -28.72
N ALA A 246 2.53 -21.07 -29.92
CA ALA A 246 1.62 -20.67 -31.00
C ALA A 246 2.02 -21.29 -32.36
N PRO A 247 2.01 -22.63 -32.51
CA PRO A 247 2.54 -23.32 -33.69
C PRO A 247 1.80 -22.97 -35.00
N ASP A 248 0.51 -22.68 -34.92
CA ASP A 248 -0.35 -22.41 -36.09
C ASP A 248 -0.49 -20.92 -36.42
N VAL A 249 0.15 -20.04 -35.63
CA VAL A 249 0.06 -18.59 -35.84
C VAL A 249 1.19 -18.14 -36.79
N PRO A 250 0.89 -17.35 -37.83
CA PRO A 250 1.92 -16.84 -38.73
C PRO A 250 3.03 -16.12 -37.98
N ARG A 251 4.28 -16.58 -38.15
CA ARG A 251 5.45 -16.09 -37.40
C ARG A 251 5.60 -14.57 -37.48
N GLU A 252 5.35 -13.99 -38.65
CA GLU A 252 5.36 -12.54 -38.88
C GLU A 252 4.45 -11.76 -37.92
N LYS A 253 3.29 -12.29 -37.54
CA LYS A 253 2.34 -11.63 -36.64
C LYS A 253 2.81 -11.69 -35.19
N ILE A 254 3.51 -12.75 -34.82
CA ILE A 254 4.17 -12.85 -33.51
C ILE A 254 5.36 -11.89 -33.45
N VAL A 255 6.11 -11.71 -34.55
CA VAL A 255 7.16 -10.69 -34.65
C VAL A 255 6.60 -9.28 -34.49
N GLN A 256 5.45 -8.95 -35.11
CA GLN A 256 4.79 -7.66 -34.89
C GLN A 256 4.39 -7.46 -33.42
N MET A 257 3.87 -8.49 -32.77
CA MET A 257 3.58 -8.47 -31.34
C MET A 257 4.85 -8.24 -30.50
N ALA A 258 5.97 -8.90 -30.87
CA ALA A 258 7.25 -8.71 -30.18
C ALA A 258 7.76 -7.25 -30.31
N ARG A 259 7.63 -6.63 -31.49
CA ARG A 259 7.96 -5.21 -31.70
C ARG A 259 7.13 -4.29 -30.81
N LEU A 260 5.81 -4.49 -30.76
CA LEU A 260 4.94 -3.74 -29.85
C LEU A 260 5.34 -3.92 -28.38
N GLY A 261 5.74 -5.14 -27.99
CA GLY A 261 6.18 -5.41 -26.62
C GLY A 261 7.51 -4.74 -26.26
N VAL A 262 8.42 -4.60 -27.22
CA VAL A 262 9.67 -3.83 -27.05
C VAL A 262 9.35 -2.35 -26.89
N VAL A 263 8.56 -1.76 -27.80
CA VAL A 263 8.21 -0.33 -27.74
C VAL A 263 7.42 0.01 -26.48
N LEU A 264 6.49 -0.86 -26.05
CA LEU A 264 5.74 -0.67 -24.81
C LEU A 264 6.66 -0.55 -23.61
N ARG A 265 7.60 -1.50 -23.49
CA ARG A 265 8.55 -1.55 -22.39
C ARG A 265 9.47 -0.32 -22.40
N ASP A 266 10.04 0.01 -23.56
CA ASP A 266 10.93 1.17 -23.69
C ASP A 266 10.18 2.48 -23.34
N TRP A 267 8.91 2.61 -23.74
CA TRP A 267 8.08 3.77 -23.41
C TRP A 267 7.73 3.84 -21.91
N MET A 268 7.42 2.70 -21.28
CA MET A 268 7.19 2.64 -19.83
C MET A 268 8.42 3.03 -19.03
N GLU A 269 9.60 2.54 -19.42
CA GLU A 269 10.87 2.88 -18.77
C GLU A 269 11.18 4.36 -18.91
N LEU A 270 11.06 4.91 -20.12
CA LEU A 270 11.29 6.32 -20.40
C LEU A 270 10.41 7.26 -19.56
N ASN A 271 9.16 6.87 -19.30
CA ASN A 271 8.18 7.69 -18.59
C ASN A 271 7.99 7.30 -17.11
N ALA A 272 8.79 6.34 -16.62
CA ALA A 272 8.69 5.74 -15.29
C ALA A 272 7.25 5.33 -14.95
N LEU A 273 6.64 4.52 -15.82
CA LEU A 273 5.26 4.05 -15.68
C LEU A 273 5.20 2.72 -14.92
N ASP A 274 4.27 2.63 -13.96
CA ASP A 274 4.08 1.43 -13.15
C ASP A 274 3.11 0.43 -13.81
N ALA A 275 2.16 0.91 -14.62
CA ALA A 275 1.20 0.08 -15.34
C ALA A 275 0.71 0.76 -16.63
N THR A 276 0.13 -0.01 -17.54
CA THR A 276 -0.39 0.51 -18.82
C THR A 276 -1.79 0.00 -19.16
N ALA A 277 -2.54 0.79 -19.91
CA ALA A 277 -3.73 0.42 -20.64
C ALA A 277 -3.51 0.70 -22.14
N ILE A 278 -3.98 -0.20 -23.02
CA ILE A 278 -3.72 -0.12 -24.45
C ILE A 278 -5.02 -0.26 -25.24
N GLN A 279 -5.20 0.59 -26.24
CA GLN A 279 -6.23 0.45 -27.26
C GLN A 279 -5.94 -0.76 -28.17
N CYS A 280 -6.21 -1.97 -27.68
CA CYS A 280 -5.93 -3.20 -28.39
C CYS A 280 -6.85 -3.47 -29.58
N TRP A 281 -8.07 -2.91 -29.57
CA TRP A 281 -9.11 -3.16 -30.58
C TRP A 281 -9.78 -1.85 -31.04
N THR A 282 -10.08 -1.67 -32.33
CA THR A 282 -9.75 -2.52 -33.50
C THR A 282 -8.39 -2.19 -34.14
N SER A 283 -7.81 -1.05 -33.80
CA SER A 283 -6.76 -0.42 -34.62
C SER A 283 -5.48 -1.25 -34.74
N VAL A 284 -5.00 -1.87 -33.67
CA VAL A 284 -3.80 -2.73 -33.73
C VAL A 284 -4.04 -3.94 -34.63
N GLN A 285 -5.23 -4.54 -34.58
CA GLN A 285 -5.58 -5.65 -35.48
C GLN A 285 -5.62 -5.21 -36.94
N GLN A 286 -6.25 -4.07 -37.24
CA GLN A 286 -6.41 -3.59 -38.61
C GLN A 286 -5.10 -3.15 -39.24
N ASN A 287 -4.20 -2.52 -38.46
CA ASN A 287 -2.96 -1.97 -38.99
C ASN A 287 -1.80 -2.98 -38.92
N MET A 288 -1.72 -3.83 -37.89
CA MET A 288 -0.58 -4.73 -37.68
C MET A 288 -0.93 -6.22 -37.82
N GLY A 289 -2.23 -6.57 -37.86
CA GLY A 289 -2.67 -7.96 -37.97
C GLY A 289 -2.40 -8.81 -36.73
N CYS A 290 -2.22 -8.19 -35.56
CA CYS A 290 -1.98 -8.89 -34.30
C CYS A 290 -2.77 -8.25 -33.14
N ASN A 291 -2.78 -8.95 -32.00
CA ASN A 291 -3.33 -8.46 -30.74
C ASN A 291 -2.20 -8.21 -29.74
N VAL A 292 -2.44 -7.37 -28.74
CA VAL A 292 -1.48 -7.13 -27.64
C VAL A 292 -1.79 -7.89 -26.36
N CYS A 293 -2.82 -8.74 -26.36
CA CYS A 293 -3.28 -9.43 -25.14
C CYS A 293 -2.18 -10.28 -24.48
N THR A 294 -1.37 -10.99 -25.27
CA THR A 294 -0.25 -11.79 -24.74
C THR A 294 0.80 -10.90 -24.07
N ILE A 295 1.13 -9.75 -24.68
CA ILE A 295 2.07 -8.78 -24.10
C ILE A 295 1.54 -8.28 -22.75
N MET A 296 0.27 -7.90 -22.70
CA MET A 296 -0.39 -7.44 -21.47
C MET A 296 -0.39 -8.52 -20.39
N SER A 297 -0.64 -9.78 -20.77
CA SER A 297 -0.65 -10.92 -19.86
C SER A 297 0.74 -11.21 -19.27
N MET A 298 1.80 -11.08 -20.07
CA MET A 298 3.18 -11.29 -19.61
C MET A 298 3.68 -10.18 -18.67
N MET A 299 3.00 -9.03 -18.63
CA MET A 299 3.35 -7.90 -17.77
C MET A 299 2.57 -7.88 -16.45
N SER A 300 1.58 -8.77 -16.30
CA SER A 300 0.74 -8.91 -15.10
C SER A 300 1.34 -9.92 -14.14
#